data_AF-A0A7V8AZF8-F1
#
_entry.id   AF-A0A7V8AZF8-F1
#
_cell.length_a   1.000
_cell.length_b   1.000
_cell.length_c   1.000
_cell.angle_alpha   90.00
_cell.angle_beta   90.00
_cell.angle_gamma   90.00
#
_symmetry.space_group_name_H-M   'P 1'
#
loop_
_entity.id
_entity.type
_entity.pdbx_description
1 polymer ?
#
loop_
_entity_poly.entity_id
_entity_poly.type
_entity_poly.pdbx_seq_one_letter_code
_entity_poly.pdbx_strand_id
1 'polypeptide(L)'
;MPSPGKSKQWIWSLLIFLLLLLTGISFLKNSKHTPSEEKFEVPVLTAPLTEEQPLYQDEIIDPETTYPMAHVASMTELADGTLAATWYAGSGELAPDVSIFFSTKIPEALVWSQPKVIMTRFQAIQELGRYVKGLGNALLFASEDGILHLIYITVAFGKWSGSHLNLTSSYDGGYTWNKSRRLFLSPFLNLSELVKNSPVPLVSGGWAVPVYQEFLAKFPEILWLLPGKDGSLNATKSRIAGGCSFFQPSLTALSEKEGVSFCRDYRSAEKIWSTETQDAGRTWKPSQPTSLPNHDSGVASLRLASGALLLAFNDGGTARDQLRLALSKDQGHTWQRIATIAQEPNGDFCYPYFFKSHDGLIHLLYSWKRRHIHHVVFNGAWVEAQDSQMSCSHSQ
;
A
#
# COMPACT_ATOMS: atom_id res chain seq x y z
N MET A 1 35.37 -28.04 -45.71
CA MET A 1 33.99 -28.60 -45.63
C MET A 1 33.33 -28.04 -44.37
N PRO A 2 32.24 -27.25 -44.44
CA PRO A 2 31.55 -26.78 -43.25
C PRO A 2 30.64 -27.88 -42.68
N SER A 3 30.63 -27.99 -41.34
CA SER A 3 29.88 -28.98 -40.56
C SER A 3 28.35 -28.87 -40.74
N PRO A 4 27.62 -29.96 -41.01
CA PRO A 4 26.17 -29.96 -41.29
C PRO A 4 25.29 -29.98 -40.02
N GLY A 5 25.73 -29.36 -38.91
CA GLY A 5 25.02 -29.43 -37.62
C GLY A 5 24.24 -28.16 -37.21
N LYS A 6 24.54 -27.01 -37.80
CA LYS A 6 23.97 -25.71 -37.35
C LYS A 6 22.65 -25.32 -38.01
N SER A 7 22.22 -26.03 -39.06
CA SER A 7 21.07 -25.62 -39.88
C SER A 7 19.69 -25.96 -39.29
N LYS A 8 19.62 -26.67 -38.15
CA LYS A 8 18.34 -27.06 -37.52
C LYS A 8 18.12 -26.48 -36.12
N GLN A 9 19.14 -25.93 -35.46
CA GLN A 9 19.00 -25.34 -34.10
C GLN A 9 18.11 -24.10 -34.09
N TRP A 10 18.20 -23.24 -35.11
CA TRP A 10 17.35 -22.05 -35.22
C TRP A 10 15.87 -22.39 -35.38
N ILE A 11 15.55 -23.52 -36.03
CA ILE A 11 14.17 -24.02 -36.20
C ILE A 11 13.58 -24.41 -34.84
N TRP A 12 14.37 -25.10 -34.00
CA TRP A 12 13.95 -25.44 -32.64
C TRP A 12 13.78 -24.21 -31.75
N SER A 13 14.70 -23.24 -31.81
CA SER A 13 14.55 -21.96 -31.10
C SER A 13 13.32 -21.17 -31.56
N LEU A 14 13.03 -21.17 -32.87
CA LEU A 14 11.85 -20.52 -33.45
C LEU A 14 10.56 -21.23 -33.03
N LEU A 15 10.55 -22.57 -33.02
CA LEU A 15 9.41 -23.36 -32.56
C LEU A 15 9.13 -23.18 -31.08
N ILE A 16 10.17 -23.12 -30.23
CA ILE A 16 10.03 -22.81 -28.80
C ILE A 16 9.49 -21.39 -28.62
N PHE A 17 10.02 -20.42 -29.37
CA PHE A 17 9.55 -19.03 -29.33
C PHE A 17 8.08 -18.91 -29.79
N LEU A 18 7.68 -19.59 -30.87
CA LEU A 18 6.30 -19.64 -31.35
C LEU A 18 5.37 -20.36 -30.36
N LEU A 19 5.84 -21.43 -29.70
CA LEU A 19 5.08 -22.12 -28.66
C LEU A 19 4.89 -21.25 -27.42
N LEU A 20 5.92 -20.49 -27.01
CA LEU A 20 5.85 -19.48 -25.94
C LEU A 20 4.92 -18.32 -26.32
N LEU A 21 4.91 -17.91 -27.59
CA LEU A 21 3.98 -16.91 -28.12
C LEU A 21 2.54 -17.42 -28.15
N LEU A 22 2.31 -18.66 -28.61
CA LEU A 22 0.97 -19.26 -28.69
C LEU A 22 0.39 -19.56 -27.30
N THR A 23 1.20 -20.08 -26.39
CA THR A 23 0.82 -20.24 -24.98
C THR A 23 0.63 -18.89 -24.30
N GLY A 24 1.49 -17.90 -24.61
CA GLY A 24 1.35 -16.51 -24.18
C GLY A 24 0.05 -15.85 -24.66
N ILE A 25 -0.34 -16.02 -25.93
CA ILE A 25 -1.57 -15.46 -26.51
C ILE A 25 -2.83 -16.15 -25.94
N SER A 26 -2.79 -17.48 -25.80
CA SER A 26 -3.90 -18.24 -25.19
C SER A 26 -4.09 -17.87 -23.72
N PHE A 27 -2.99 -17.68 -22.99
CA PHE A 27 -3.02 -17.21 -21.61
C PHE A 27 -3.43 -15.74 -21.49
N LEU A 28 -2.99 -14.85 -22.38
CA LEU A 28 -3.45 -13.45 -22.41
C LEU A 28 -4.98 -13.36 -22.61
N LYS A 29 -5.57 -14.28 -23.39
CA LYS A 29 -7.03 -14.44 -23.50
C LYS A 29 -7.69 -14.94 -22.20
N ASN A 30 -7.03 -15.81 -21.43
CA ASN A 30 -7.50 -16.30 -20.12
C ASN A 30 -7.12 -15.43 -18.90
N SER A 31 -6.19 -14.48 -19.05
CA SER A 31 -5.71 -13.59 -17.97
C SER A 31 -6.68 -12.45 -17.67
N LYS A 32 -7.79 -12.37 -18.40
CA LYS A 32 -8.93 -11.51 -18.09
C LYS A 32 -9.82 -12.09 -16.98
N HIS A 33 -9.25 -12.81 -16.01
CA HIS A 33 -9.93 -13.02 -14.74
C HIS A 33 -9.71 -11.77 -13.87
N THR A 34 -10.29 -10.66 -14.32
CA THR A 34 -10.85 -9.74 -13.34
C THR A 34 -11.99 -10.53 -12.69
N PRO A 35 -12.01 -10.73 -11.37
CA PRO A 35 -13.10 -11.46 -10.74
C PRO A 35 -14.41 -10.74 -11.08
N SER A 36 -15.29 -11.45 -11.78
CA SER A 36 -16.27 -10.84 -12.67
C SER A 36 -17.46 -10.20 -11.94
N GLU A 37 -17.50 -10.23 -10.61
CA GLU A 37 -18.64 -9.72 -9.82
C GLU A 37 -18.25 -9.01 -8.51
N GLU A 38 -16.96 -8.74 -8.26
CA GLU A 38 -16.53 -8.10 -7.01
C GLU A 38 -17.13 -6.71 -6.80
N LYS A 39 -17.29 -6.39 -5.52
CA LYS A 39 -17.78 -5.11 -4.99
C LYS A 39 -16.90 -4.72 -3.80
N PHE A 40 -16.59 -3.42 -3.70
CA PHE A 40 -15.93 -2.91 -2.51
C PHE A 40 -16.87 -3.00 -1.32
N GLU A 41 -16.34 -3.40 -0.18
CA GLU A 41 -16.99 -3.12 1.08
C GLU A 41 -16.77 -1.64 1.42
N VAL A 42 -17.86 -0.95 1.75
CA VAL A 42 -17.82 0.47 2.06
C VAL A 42 -18.06 0.60 3.55
N PRO A 43 -17.14 1.20 4.31
CA PRO A 43 -17.38 1.46 5.72
C PRO A 43 -18.69 2.21 5.89
N VAL A 44 -19.55 1.75 6.81
CA VAL A 44 -20.79 2.44 7.13
C VAL A 44 -20.44 3.87 7.53
N LEU A 45 -21.06 4.84 6.85
CA LEU A 45 -20.96 6.25 7.20
C LEU A 45 -21.82 6.48 8.46
N THR A 46 -21.32 6.04 9.61
CA THR A 46 -21.94 6.41 10.88
C THR A 46 -21.61 7.87 11.10
N ALA A 47 -22.63 8.73 11.09
CA ALA A 47 -22.45 10.14 11.39
C ALA A 47 -21.71 10.28 12.75
N PRO A 48 -20.74 11.21 12.87
CA PRO A 48 -20.12 11.44 14.16
C PRO A 48 -21.22 11.72 15.19
N LEU A 49 -21.09 11.13 16.38
CA LEU A 49 -21.89 11.54 17.52
C LEU A 49 -21.68 13.05 17.64
N THR A 50 -22.77 13.82 17.62
CA THR A 50 -22.78 15.24 17.25
C THR A 50 -22.18 16.17 18.32
N GLU A 51 -21.34 15.63 19.22
CA GLU A 51 -20.75 16.27 20.39
C GLU A 51 -19.30 15.84 20.68
N GLU A 52 -18.62 15.12 19.78
CA GLU A 52 -17.22 14.73 20.02
C GLU A 52 -16.27 15.94 20.03
N GLN A 53 -15.43 16.03 21.07
CA GLN A 53 -14.36 17.03 21.14
C GLN A 53 -13.25 16.68 20.13
N PRO A 54 -12.62 17.68 19.47
CA PRO A 54 -11.45 17.45 18.63
C PRO A 54 -10.34 16.69 19.35
N LEU A 55 -9.91 15.56 18.78
CA LEU A 55 -8.79 14.75 19.25
C LEU A 55 -7.63 14.81 18.24
N TYR A 56 -6.42 15.04 18.74
CA TYR A 56 -5.17 14.89 18.00
C TYR A 56 -4.05 14.46 18.93
N GLN A 57 -3.33 13.40 18.58
CA GLN A 57 -2.17 12.88 19.30
C GLN A 57 -1.09 12.45 18.30
N ASP A 58 0.18 12.69 18.64
CA ASP A 58 1.35 12.23 17.87
C ASP A 58 2.29 11.49 18.82
N GLU A 59 2.71 10.29 18.41
CA GLU A 59 3.66 9.47 19.13
C GLU A 59 4.62 8.76 18.16
N ILE A 60 5.75 8.29 18.69
CA ILE A 60 6.68 7.44 17.94
C ILE A 60 6.42 5.99 18.34
N ILE A 61 6.19 5.09 17.37
CA ILE A 61 5.95 3.66 17.63
C ILE A 61 7.22 2.99 18.19
N ASP A 62 8.38 3.44 17.70
CA ASP A 62 9.67 2.81 17.87
C ASP A 62 10.72 3.80 18.45
N PRO A 63 10.49 4.37 19.66
CA PRO A 63 11.31 5.47 20.17
C PRO A 63 12.72 5.05 20.63
N GLU A 64 12.92 3.79 21.01
CA GLU A 64 14.17 3.27 21.61
C GLU A 64 15.08 2.53 20.61
N THR A 65 14.86 2.74 19.31
CA THR A 65 15.50 1.90 18.29
C THR A 65 16.95 2.26 18.02
N THR A 66 17.76 1.25 17.72
CA THR A 66 19.18 1.41 17.38
C THR A 66 19.47 1.29 15.89
N TYR A 67 18.49 0.95 15.05
CA TYR A 67 18.70 0.86 13.61
C TYR A 67 18.84 2.26 12.99
N PRO A 68 19.72 2.44 11.98
CA PRO A 68 19.87 3.71 11.28
C PRO A 68 18.65 4.14 10.45
N MET A 69 17.83 3.18 10.01
CA MET A 69 16.66 3.42 9.18
C MET A 69 15.44 2.61 9.63
N ALA A 70 14.28 3.26 9.65
CA ALA A 70 12.94 2.65 9.61
C ALA A 70 12.09 3.28 8.51
N HIS A 71 11.38 2.45 7.74
CA HIS A 71 10.61 2.94 6.61
C HIS A 71 9.40 2.05 6.27
N VAL A 72 8.40 2.67 5.64
CA VAL A 72 7.19 2.05 5.08
C VAL A 72 6.42 1.24 6.09
N ALA A 73 5.62 1.94 6.89
CA ALA A 73 4.76 1.32 7.89
C ALA A 73 3.35 1.04 7.36
N SER A 74 2.69 0.06 7.97
CA SER A 74 1.26 -0.21 7.84
C SER A 74 0.68 -0.65 9.18
N MET A 75 -0.64 -0.57 9.33
CA MET A 75 -1.35 -0.87 10.57
C MET A 75 -2.67 -1.58 10.29
N THR A 76 -3.12 -2.37 11.26
CA THR A 76 -4.48 -2.89 11.34
C THR A 76 -4.93 -2.93 12.80
N GLU A 77 -6.19 -3.27 13.03
CA GLU A 77 -6.79 -3.44 14.35
C GLU A 77 -7.27 -4.89 14.47
N LEU A 78 -7.03 -5.50 15.64
CA LEU A 78 -7.53 -6.82 15.99
C LEU A 78 -8.95 -6.73 16.57
N ALA A 79 -9.65 -7.86 16.63
CA ALA A 79 -11.02 -7.92 17.13
C ALA A 79 -11.19 -7.46 18.59
N ASP A 80 -10.12 -7.44 19.38
CA ASP A 80 -10.10 -6.95 20.75
C ASP A 80 -9.75 -5.44 20.88
N GLY A 81 -9.65 -4.73 19.74
CA GLY A 81 -9.26 -3.31 19.69
C GLY A 81 -7.76 -3.07 19.74
N THR A 82 -6.94 -4.12 19.84
CA THR A 82 -5.49 -3.98 19.80
C THR A 82 -5.04 -3.49 18.43
N LEU A 83 -4.33 -2.36 18.38
CA LEU A 83 -3.67 -1.90 17.17
C LEU A 83 -2.40 -2.72 16.95
N ALA A 84 -2.13 -3.08 15.70
CA ALA A 84 -0.95 -3.80 15.29
C ALA A 84 -0.29 -3.08 14.11
N ALA A 85 1.00 -2.83 14.19
CA ALA A 85 1.76 -2.12 13.17
C ALA A 85 2.99 -2.91 12.70
N THR A 86 3.35 -2.74 11.44
CA THR A 86 4.59 -3.30 10.86
C THR A 86 5.33 -2.27 10.03
N TRP A 87 6.65 -2.40 9.95
CA TRP A 87 7.54 -1.61 9.09
C TRP A 87 8.81 -2.42 8.84
N TYR A 88 9.64 -2.00 7.87
CA TYR A 88 10.99 -2.55 7.76
C TYR A 88 12.02 -1.57 8.33
N ALA A 89 13.09 -2.13 8.91
CA ALA A 89 14.18 -1.34 9.47
C ALA A 89 15.51 -2.08 9.37
N GLY A 90 16.62 -1.34 9.37
CA GLY A 90 17.99 -1.86 9.25
C GLY A 90 18.98 -0.75 8.90
N SER A 91 20.16 -1.12 8.40
CA SER A 91 21.21 -0.16 8.00
C SER A 91 20.84 0.70 6.77
N GLY A 92 19.94 0.22 5.92
CA GLY A 92 19.44 0.94 4.75
C GLY A 92 18.60 0.08 3.83
N GLU A 93 17.92 0.69 2.85
CA GLU A 93 17.06 -0.04 1.91
C GLU A 93 17.79 -1.22 1.25
N LEU A 94 17.17 -2.40 1.28
CA LEU A 94 17.69 -3.65 0.71
C LEU A 94 19.01 -4.15 1.31
N ALA A 95 19.49 -3.58 2.42
CA ALA A 95 20.66 -4.09 3.12
C ALA A 95 20.39 -5.48 3.73
N PRO A 96 21.43 -6.33 3.88
CA PRO A 96 21.24 -7.71 4.36
C PRO A 96 20.67 -7.84 5.77
N ASP A 97 20.81 -6.81 6.61
CA ASP A 97 20.32 -6.72 7.99
C ASP A 97 18.88 -6.19 8.09
N VAL A 98 18.30 -5.73 6.97
CA VAL A 98 16.90 -5.28 6.95
C VAL A 98 15.98 -6.43 7.38
N SER A 99 15.15 -6.12 8.37
CA SER A 99 14.14 -7.02 8.92
C SER A 99 12.80 -6.31 8.98
N ILE A 100 11.72 -7.09 9.05
CA ILE A 100 10.36 -6.59 9.26
C ILE A 100 10.07 -6.66 10.74
N PHE A 101 9.68 -5.52 11.29
CA PHE A 101 9.32 -5.32 12.69
C PHE A 101 7.81 -5.32 12.86
N PHE A 102 7.37 -5.67 14.05
CA PHE A 102 5.99 -5.71 14.48
C PHE A 102 5.87 -5.17 15.89
N SER A 103 4.86 -4.34 16.13
CA SER A 103 4.50 -3.88 17.47
C SER A 103 3.00 -3.76 17.60
N THR A 104 2.50 -3.95 18.81
CA THR A 104 1.08 -3.77 19.15
C THR A 104 0.88 -2.68 20.20
N LYS A 105 -0.32 -2.10 20.21
CA LYS A 105 -0.79 -1.20 21.27
C LYS A 105 -2.22 -1.63 21.64
N ILE A 106 -2.34 -2.20 22.84
CA ILE A 106 -3.65 -2.57 23.41
C ILE A 106 -4.41 -1.30 23.80
N PRO A 107 -5.76 -1.29 23.82
CA PRO A 107 -6.56 -0.08 24.04
C PRO A 107 -6.19 0.72 25.28
N GLU A 108 -5.87 0.06 26.40
CA GLU A 108 -5.55 0.70 27.67
C GLU A 108 -4.08 1.12 27.79
N ALA A 109 -3.22 0.76 26.83
CA ALA A 109 -1.80 1.07 26.89
C ALA A 109 -1.50 2.50 26.44
N LEU A 110 -0.67 3.18 27.24
CA LEU A 110 -0.17 4.52 26.91
C LEU A 110 0.88 4.49 25.80
N VAL A 111 1.60 3.39 25.66
CA VAL A 111 2.73 3.24 24.74
C VAL A 111 2.62 1.95 23.94
N TRP A 112 3.25 1.93 22.77
CA TRP A 112 3.43 0.72 21.96
C TRP A 112 4.31 -0.31 22.68
N SER A 113 4.07 -1.58 22.39
CA SER A 113 4.95 -2.67 22.82
C SER A 113 6.34 -2.51 22.20
N GLN A 114 7.35 -3.14 22.82
CA GLN A 114 8.69 -3.16 22.23
C GLN A 114 8.66 -3.84 20.84
N PRO A 115 9.22 -3.21 19.79
CA PRO A 115 9.24 -3.78 18.46
C PRO A 115 9.92 -5.15 18.40
N LYS A 116 9.25 -6.13 17.78
CA LYS A 116 9.75 -7.49 17.59
C LYS A 116 10.03 -7.74 16.12
N VAL A 117 11.14 -8.41 15.82
CA VAL A 117 11.42 -8.88 14.46
C VAL A 117 10.55 -10.09 14.15
N ILE A 118 9.73 -9.98 13.10
CA ILE A 118 8.83 -11.08 12.65
C ILE A 118 9.31 -11.74 11.35
N MET A 119 10.17 -11.07 10.59
CA MET A 119 10.74 -11.64 9.37
C MET A 119 12.13 -11.06 9.10
N THR A 120 13.14 -11.92 9.10
CA THR A 120 14.51 -11.62 8.67
C THR A 120 14.74 -12.09 7.24
N ARG A 121 15.77 -11.53 6.60
CA ARG A 121 16.24 -12.04 5.30
C ARG A 121 16.54 -13.53 5.34
N PHE A 122 17.14 -14.04 6.41
CA PHE A 122 17.50 -15.45 6.55
C PHE A 122 16.26 -16.35 6.65
N GLN A 123 15.27 -15.98 7.47
CA GLN A 123 14.00 -16.69 7.56
C GLN A 123 13.30 -16.73 6.19
N ALA A 124 13.23 -15.60 5.48
CA ALA A 124 12.65 -15.56 4.14
C ALA A 124 13.35 -16.50 3.14
N ILE A 125 14.69 -16.62 3.21
CA ILE A 125 15.45 -17.58 2.37
C ILE A 125 15.03 -19.02 2.68
N GLN A 126 14.93 -19.37 3.97
CA GLN A 126 14.57 -20.72 4.41
C GLN A 126 13.12 -21.07 4.04
N GLU A 127 12.18 -20.16 4.30
CA GLU A 127 10.77 -20.40 4.07
C GLU A 127 10.45 -20.48 2.57
N LEU A 128 11.02 -19.59 1.76
CA LEU A 128 10.74 -19.51 0.33
C LEU A 128 11.64 -20.43 -0.51
N GLY A 129 12.66 -21.04 0.09
CA GLY A 129 13.57 -21.96 -0.60
C GLY A 129 14.35 -21.32 -1.75
N ARG A 130 14.70 -20.04 -1.63
CA ARG A 130 15.35 -19.26 -2.70
C ARG A 130 16.27 -18.19 -2.14
N TYR A 131 17.17 -17.70 -3.00
CA TYR A 131 17.95 -16.53 -2.67
C TYR A 131 17.06 -15.27 -2.54
N VAL A 132 17.26 -14.54 -1.45
CA VAL A 132 16.72 -13.21 -1.18
C VAL A 132 17.89 -12.26 -1.00
N LYS A 133 17.95 -11.18 -1.76
CA LYS A 133 18.92 -10.10 -1.59
C LYS A 133 18.58 -9.25 -0.37
N GLY A 134 17.33 -8.83 -0.24
CA GLY A 134 16.85 -8.00 0.87
C GLY A 134 15.33 -8.00 0.97
N LEU A 135 14.85 -7.52 2.12
CA LEU A 135 13.43 -7.30 2.39
C LEU A 135 13.05 -5.83 2.11
N GLY A 136 11.76 -5.55 2.03
CA GLY A 136 11.23 -4.21 1.81
C GLY A 136 9.84 -4.04 2.40
N ASN A 137 8.99 -3.27 1.72
CA ASN A 137 7.66 -2.90 2.22
C ASN A 137 6.87 -4.10 2.75
N ALA A 138 6.18 -3.86 3.85
CA ALA A 138 5.33 -4.81 4.54
C ALA A 138 3.95 -4.18 4.71
N LEU A 139 2.91 -4.90 4.28
CA LEU A 139 1.51 -4.54 4.45
C LEU A 139 0.86 -5.54 5.40
N LEU A 140 0.44 -5.05 6.57
CA LEU A 140 -0.32 -5.77 7.56
C LEU A 140 -1.82 -5.46 7.41
N PHE A 141 -2.66 -6.49 7.52
CA PHE A 141 -4.11 -6.36 7.55
C PHE A 141 -4.72 -7.56 8.29
N ALA A 142 -5.90 -7.36 8.89
CA ALA A 142 -6.62 -8.39 9.61
C ALA A 142 -7.87 -8.85 8.84
N SER A 143 -8.19 -10.13 8.99
CA SER A 143 -9.49 -10.71 8.67
C SER A 143 -10.48 -10.47 9.81
N GLU A 144 -11.77 -10.54 9.51
CA GLU A 144 -12.84 -10.42 10.53
C GLU A 144 -12.74 -11.49 11.63
N ASP A 145 -12.20 -12.66 11.30
CA ASP A 145 -11.95 -13.76 12.25
C ASP A 145 -10.68 -13.56 13.10
N GLY A 146 -10.02 -12.39 13.00
CA GLY A 146 -8.84 -12.03 13.78
C GLY A 146 -7.53 -12.58 13.24
N ILE A 147 -7.52 -13.23 12.07
CA ILE A 147 -6.27 -13.67 11.43
C ILE A 147 -5.51 -12.45 10.91
N LEU A 148 -4.27 -12.30 11.35
CA LEU A 148 -3.35 -11.31 10.78
C LEU A 148 -2.72 -11.86 9.51
N HIS A 149 -2.72 -11.05 8.46
CA HIS A 149 -2.05 -11.32 7.21
C HIS A 149 -0.94 -10.30 6.97
N LEU A 150 0.22 -10.78 6.53
CA LEU A 150 1.35 -9.94 6.13
C LEU A 150 1.70 -10.22 4.69
N ILE A 151 1.55 -9.21 3.83
CA ILE A 151 2.21 -9.19 2.53
C ILE A 151 3.55 -8.49 2.70
N TYR A 152 4.63 -9.12 2.29
CA TYR A 152 5.95 -8.49 2.32
C TYR A 152 6.76 -8.71 1.06
N ILE A 153 7.64 -7.75 0.79
CA ILE A 153 8.48 -7.75 -0.40
C ILE A 153 9.80 -8.48 -0.14
N THR A 154 10.19 -9.33 -1.08
CA THR A 154 11.57 -9.83 -1.22
C THR A 154 12.15 -9.42 -2.57
N VAL A 155 13.39 -8.95 -2.59
CA VAL A 155 14.13 -8.68 -3.83
C VAL A 155 15.13 -9.80 -4.07
N ALA A 156 15.21 -10.34 -5.29
CA ALA A 156 16.23 -11.35 -5.63
C ALA A 156 17.45 -10.76 -6.35
N PHE A 157 17.26 -9.76 -7.20
CA PHE A 157 18.33 -9.11 -7.97
C PHE A 157 17.96 -7.65 -8.27
N GLY A 158 18.95 -6.83 -8.63
CA GLY A 158 18.73 -5.41 -8.92
C GLY A 158 18.27 -4.62 -7.69
N LYS A 159 17.42 -3.62 -7.93
CA LYS A 159 16.69 -2.85 -6.91
C LYS A 159 15.25 -3.37 -6.82
N TRP A 160 14.28 -2.48 -6.59
CA TRP A 160 12.85 -2.81 -6.50
C TRP A 160 12.27 -3.52 -7.73
N SER A 161 12.89 -3.39 -8.90
CA SER A 161 12.45 -4.10 -10.12
C SER A 161 12.58 -5.64 -10.04
N GLY A 162 13.33 -6.19 -9.08
CA GLY A 162 13.42 -7.63 -8.82
C GLY A 162 12.58 -8.10 -7.63
N SER A 163 11.60 -7.29 -7.21
CA SER A 163 10.71 -7.57 -6.08
C SER A 163 9.72 -8.70 -6.37
N HIS A 164 9.21 -9.28 -5.29
CA HIS A 164 8.22 -10.34 -5.26
C HIS A 164 7.37 -10.15 -4.03
N LEU A 165 6.05 -10.33 -4.16
CA LEU A 165 5.15 -10.39 -3.02
C LEU A 165 5.13 -11.79 -2.42
N ASN A 166 5.19 -11.84 -1.10
CA ASN A 166 5.02 -13.05 -0.30
C ASN A 166 3.93 -12.81 0.72
N LEU A 167 3.19 -13.86 1.06
CA LEU A 167 2.15 -13.84 2.07
C LEU A 167 2.49 -14.81 3.19
N THR A 168 2.34 -14.34 4.43
CA THR A 168 2.26 -15.17 5.64
C THR A 168 1.09 -14.71 6.50
N SER A 169 0.69 -15.54 7.46
CA SER A 169 -0.40 -15.26 8.38
C SER A 169 -0.02 -15.62 9.81
N SER A 170 -0.63 -14.93 10.77
CA SER A 170 -0.58 -15.25 12.19
C SER A 170 -2.00 -15.48 12.71
N TYR A 171 -2.16 -16.54 13.51
CA TYR A 171 -3.44 -16.97 14.10
C TYR A 171 -3.50 -16.70 15.61
N ASP A 172 -2.48 -16.05 16.16
CA ASP A 172 -2.33 -15.83 17.60
C ASP A 172 -2.14 -14.36 17.95
N GLY A 173 -2.45 -13.41 17.04
CA GLY A 173 -2.27 -11.98 17.27
C GLY A 173 -0.85 -11.47 17.02
N GLY A 174 -0.07 -12.19 16.21
CA GLY A 174 1.26 -11.78 15.75
C GLY A 174 2.42 -12.32 16.58
N TYR A 175 2.16 -13.26 17.51
CA TYR A 175 3.21 -13.90 18.30
C TYR A 175 4.00 -14.91 17.48
N THR A 176 3.31 -15.69 16.64
CA THR A 176 3.92 -16.62 15.70
C THR A 176 3.36 -16.43 14.30
N TRP A 177 4.19 -16.73 13.30
CA TRP A 177 3.87 -16.55 11.89
C TRP A 177 4.07 -17.86 11.15
N ASN A 178 3.12 -18.22 10.29
CA ASN A 178 3.21 -19.41 9.48
C ASN A 178 4.28 -19.28 8.39
N LYS A 179 4.66 -20.41 7.80
CA LYS A 179 5.59 -20.43 6.68
C LYS A 179 5.07 -19.57 5.51
N SER A 180 5.89 -18.63 5.06
CA SER A 180 5.59 -17.77 3.94
C SER A 180 5.42 -18.54 2.64
N ARG A 181 4.51 -18.07 1.78
CA ARG A 181 4.41 -18.48 0.38
C ARG A 181 4.59 -17.29 -0.55
N ARG A 182 5.26 -17.51 -1.67
CA ARG A 182 5.36 -16.53 -2.74
C ARG A 182 4.02 -16.43 -3.48
N LEU A 183 3.60 -15.22 -3.82
CA LEU A 183 2.46 -14.99 -4.71
C LEU A 183 2.93 -15.09 -6.17
N PHE A 184 2.28 -15.93 -6.96
CA PHE A 184 2.57 -16.11 -8.39
C PHE A 184 1.54 -15.36 -9.22
N LEU A 185 1.86 -14.12 -9.59
CA LEU A 185 0.93 -13.17 -10.21
C LEU A 185 1.09 -13.06 -11.73
N SER A 186 2.08 -13.75 -12.30
CA SER A 186 2.30 -13.85 -13.74
C SER A 186 2.99 -15.17 -14.08
N PRO A 187 2.64 -15.83 -15.20
CA PRO A 187 3.38 -17.00 -15.70
C PRO A 187 4.76 -16.61 -16.23
N PHE A 188 4.98 -15.35 -16.58
CA PHE A 188 6.26 -14.85 -17.10
C PHE A 188 6.92 -13.93 -16.08
N LEU A 189 8.12 -14.32 -15.66
CA LEU A 189 9.04 -13.62 -14.78
C LEU A 189 8.54 -13.38 -13.33
N ASN A 190 7.24 -13.12 -13.09
CA ASN A 190 6.65 -12.85 -11.76
C ASN A 190 7.56 -11.93 -10.94
N LEU A 191 7.89 -10.78 -11.53
CA LEU A 191 8.85 -9.80 -11.02
C LEU A 191 8.14 -8.47 -10.85
N SER A 192 8.63 -7.76 -9.84
CA SER A 192 8.51 -6.33 -9.65
C SER A 192 7.22 -5.83 -9.01
N GLU A 193 6.43 -6.69 -8.39
CA GLU A 193 5.27 -6.25 -7.62
C GLU A 193 5.68 -5.78 -6.21
N LEU A 194 5.22 -4.58 -5.88
CA LEU A 194 5.38 -3.95 -4.57
C LEU A 194 4.03 -3.52 -4.00
N VAL A 195 3.98 -3.38 -2.68
CA VAL A 195 2.78 -3.00 -1.91
C VAL A 195 3.09 -1.82 -0.98
N LYS A 196 2.10 -0.99 -0.65
CA LYS A 196 2.26 0.11 0.33
C LYS A 196 0.96 0.44 1.06
N ASN A 197 -0.08 0.78 0.30
CA ASN A 197 -1.29 1.39 0.86
C ASN A 197 -2.28 0.35 1.40
N SER A 198 -3.18 0.81 2.26
CA SER A 198 -4.17 -0.01 2.92
C SER A 198 -5.04 -0.79 1.91
N PRO A 199 -5.35 -2.06 2.18
CA PRO A 199 -6.26 -2.82 1.35
C PRO A 199 -7.70 -2.34 1.52
N VAL A 200 -8.50 -2.46 0.47
CA VAL A 200 -9.95 -2.22 0.52
C VAL A 200 -10.65 -3.58 0.64
N PRO A 201 -11.41 -3.85 1.72
CA PRO A 201 -12.16 -5.09 1.86
C PRO A 201 -13.22 -5.25 0.77
N LEU A 202 -13.62 -6.48 0.49
CA LEU A 202 -14.60 -6.82 -0.54
C LEU A 202 -15.83 -7.47 0.09
N VAL A 203 -17.02 -7.21 -0.49
CA VAL A 203 -18.30 -7.78 -0.02
C VAL A 203 -18.31 -9.31 -0.06
N SER A 204 -17.56 -9.92 -0.97
CA SER A 204 -17.40 -11.38 -1.09
C SER A 204 -16.45 -11.98 -0.04
N GLY A 205 -15.87 -11.13 0.83
CA GLY A 205 -14.70 -11.44 1.63
C GLY A 205 -13.40 -11.21 0.86
N GLY A 206 -12.31 -11.03 1.59
CA GLY A 206 -11.01 -10.75 0.99
C GLY A 206 -10.77 -9.26 0.71
N TRP A 207 -9.81 -8.95 -0.16
CA TRP A 207 -9.30 -7.59 -0.34
C TRP A 207 -8.90 -7.24 -1.78
N ALA A 208 -9.17 -5.99 -2.17
CA ALA A 208 -8.48 -5.28 -3.24
C ALA A 208 -7.28 -4.52 -2.67
N VAL A 209 -6.07 -5.02 -2.91
CA VAL A 209 -4.82 -4.47 -2.39
C VAL A 209 -4.15 -3.58 -3.45
N PRO A 210 -3.92 -2.28 -3.19
CA PRO A 210 -3.18 -1.43 -4.11
C PRO A 210 -1.71 -1.85 -4.22
N VAL A 211 -1.29 -2.26 -5.41
CA VAL A 211 0.08 -2.68 -5.71
C VAL A 211 0.63 -1.95 -6.93
N TYR A 212 1.92 -2.10 -7.22
CA TYR A 212 2.53 -1.43 -8.36
C TYR A 212 3.72 -2.20 -8.92
N GLN A 213 3.99 -1.98 -10.21
CA GLN A 213 5.12 -2.55 -10.92
C GLN A 213 6.23 -1.51 -11.15
N GLU A 214 7.49 -1.94 -11.16
CA GLU A 214 8.69 -1.12 -11.42
C GLU A 214 9.71 -1.75 -12.41
N PHE A 215 9.36 -2.85 -13.10
CA PHE A 215 10.23 -3.50 -14.08
C PHE A 215 9.85 -3.11 -15.49
N LEU A 216 10.81 -2.52 -16.21
CA LEU A 216 10.72 -1.92 -17.56
C LEU A 216 9.79 -0.70 -17.66
N ALA A 217 8.64 -0.74 -17.00
CA ALA A 217 7.69 0.35 -16.88
C ALA A 217 7.18 0.43 -15.45
N LYS A 218 6.78 1.63 -15.04
CA LYS A 218 6.10 1.87 -13.76
C LYS A 218 4.62 2.11 -14.00
N PHE A 219 3.77 1.36 -13.31
CA PHE A 219 2.32 1.52 -13.40
C PHE A 219 1.60 0.92 -12.17
N PRO A 220 0.35 1.33 -11.92
CA PRO A 220 -0.43 0.89 -10.78
C PRO A 220 -1.30 -0.32 -11.12
N GLU A 221 -1.46 -1.21 -10.15
CA GLU A 221 -2.21 -2.47 -10.26
C GLU A 221 -3.06 -2.68 -9.00
N ILE A 222 -4.00 -3.61 -9.08
CA ILE A 222 -4.70 -4.16 -7.92
C ILE A 222 -4.34 -5.62 -7.80
N LEU A 223 -3.94 -6.03 -6.60
CA LEU A 223 -3.86 -7.42 -6.19
C LEU A 223 -5.17 -7.80 -5.51
N TRP A 224 -5.90 -8.72 -6.11
CA TRP A 224 -7.12 -9.30 -5.57
C TRP A 224 -6.74 -10.51 -4.71
N LEU A 225 -7.03 -10.44 -3.42
CA LEU A 225 -6.91 -11.54 -2.48
C LEU A 225 -8.31 -12.05 -2.15
N LEU A 226 -8.70 -13.16 -2.76
CA LEU A 226 -10.05 -13.72 -2.62
C LEU A 226 -10.04 -14.97 -1.75
N PRO A 227 -11.05 -15.19 -0.89
CA PRO A 227 -11.17 -16.40 -0.09
C PRO A 227 -11.20 -17.68 -0.95
N GLY A 228 -10.36 -18.64 -0.62
CA GLY A 228 -10.35 -19.99 -1.16
C GLY A 228 -11.27 -20.91 -0.35
N LYS A 229 -11.67 -22.03 -0.95
CA LYS A 229 -12.52 -23.04 -0.29
C LYS A 229 -11.87 -23.70 0.92
N ASP A 230 -10.55 -23.62 1.01
CA ASP A 230 -9.70 -24.18 2.06
C ASP A 230 -9.26 -23.13 3.11
N GLY A 231 -9.83 -21.92 3.08
CA GLY A 231 -9.44 -20.81 3.94
C GLY A 231 -8.16 -20.10 3.49
N SER A 232 -7.54 -20.50 2.37
CA SER A 232 -6.41 -19.77 1.79
C SER A 232 -6.86 -18.49 1.06
N LEU A 233 -5.92 -17.58 0.77
CA LEU A 233 -6.20 -16.40 -0.06
C LEU A 233 -5.68 -16.60 -1.48
N ASN A 234 -6.58 -16.70 -2.45
CA ASN A 234 -6.23 -16.78 -3.85
C ASN A 234 -5.85 -15.40 -4.38
N ALA A 235 -4.68 -15.31 -5.01
CA ALA A 235 -4.12 -14.06 -5.49
C ALA A 235 -4.25 -13.96 -7.01
N THR A 236 -4.93 -12.94 -7.51
CA THR A 236 -4.90 -12.53 -8.92
C THR A 236 -4.64 -11.04 -9.02
N LYS A 237 -4.32 -10.51 -10.20
CA LYS A 237 -4.09 -9.07 -10.36
C LYS A 237 -4.76 -8.49 -11.60
N SER A 238 -5.13 -7.21 -11.51
CA SER A 238 -5.58 -6.39 -12.62
C SER A 238 -4.80 -5.08 -12.67
N ARG A 239 -4.92 -4.36 -13.78
CA ARG A 239 -4.19 -3.11 -14.02
C ARG A 239 -5.12 -1.91 -13.86
N ILE A 240 -4.63 -0.88 -13.16
CA ILE A 240 -5.33 0.41 -13.03
C ILE A 240 -5.05 1.27 -14.27
N ALA A 241 -3.77 1.42 -14.62
CA ALA A 241 -3.33 2.16 -15.79
C ALA A 241 -2.09 1.52 -16.43
N GLY A 242 -1.86 1.75 -17.72
CA GLY A 242 -0.70 1.23 -18.46
C GLY A 242 0.33 2.29 -18.80
N GLY A 243 1.41 1.86 -19.48
CA GLY A 243 2.38 2.71 -20.17
C GLY A 243 3.07 3.78 -19.33
N CYS A 244 4.21 3.44 -18.70
CA CYS A 244 5.13 4.36 -17.98
C CYS A 244 4.43 5.62 -17.42
N SER A 245 3.43 5.40 -16.56
CA SER A 245 2.48 6.43 -16.15
C SER A 245 2.78 6.92 -14.74
N PHE A 246 1.85 6.75 -13.82
CA PHE A 246 1.95 7.02 -12.38
C PHE A 246 1.89 5.68 -11.66
N PHE A 247 2.28 5.61 -10.39
CA PHE A 247 2.43 4.34 -9.68
C PHE A 247 2.23 4.54 -8.17
N GLN A 248 2.37 3.48 -7.38
CA GLN A 248 2.07 3.50 -5.94
C GLN A 248 0.64 4.00 -5.63
N PRO A 249 -0.39 3.28 -6.10
CA PRO A 249 -1.78 3.70 -5.93
C PRO A 249 -2.20 3.69 -4.46
N SER A 250 -3.04 4.65 -4.08
CA SER A 250 -3.88 4.63 -2.89
C SER A 250 -5.34 4.55 -3.34
N LEU A 251 -6.04 3.47 -2.99
CA LEU A 251 -7.40 3.20 -3.41
C LEU A 251 -8.38 3.59 -2.30
N THR A 252 -9.48 4.25 -2.67
CA THR A 252 -10.55 4.59 -1.74
C THR A 252 -11.91 4.25 -2.35
N ALA A 253 -12.66 3.38 -1.69
CA ALA A 253 -14.02 3.02 -2.08
C ALA A 253 -15.00 4.16 -1.74
N LEU A 254 -15.85 4.52 -2.70
CA LEU A 254 -16.91 5.52 -2.57
C LEU A 254 -18.29 4.87 -2.46
N SER A 255 -18.48 3.73 -3.15
CA SER A 255 -19.63 2.85 -3.04
C SER A 255 -19.20 1.41 -3.32
N GLU A 256 -20.14 0.45 -3.33
CA GLU A 256 -19.85 -0.94 -3.72
C GLU A 256 -19.19 -1.06 -5.10
N LYS A 257 -19.36 -0.06 -5.96
CA LYS A 257 -18.87 -0.07 -7.34
C LYS A 257 -17.94 1.10 -7.66
N GLU A 258 -18.15 2.24 -7.02
CA GLU A 258 -17.37 3.44 -7.30
C GLU A 258 -16.16 3.52 -6.40
N GLY A 259 -15.03 3.90 -6.98
CA GLY A 259 -13.79 4.10 -6.24
C GLY A 259 -12.89 5.07 -6.97
N VAL A 260 -11.98 5.69 -6.22
CA VAL A 260 -10.96 6.58 -6.75
C VAL A 260 -9.59 6.09 -6.30
N SER A 261 -8.61 6.18 -7.20
CA SER A 261 -7.21 5.87 -6.92
C SER A 261 -6.36 7.11 -7.11
N PHE A 262 -5.54 7.44 -6.12
CA PHE A 262 -4.54 8.50 -6.19
C PHE A 262 -3.13 7.91 -6.28
N CYS A 263 -2.33 8.41 -7.20
CA CYS A 263 -1.05 7.82 -7.56
C CYS A 263 0.09 8.83 -7.52
N ARG A 264 1.26 8.35 -7.12
CA ARG A 264 2.54 9.06 -7.18
C ARG A 264 2.95 9.29 -8.63
N ASP A 265 3.50 10.46 -8.89
CA ASP A 265 4.12 10.79 -10.16
C ASP A 265 5.64 10.81 -10.00
N TYR A 266 6.34 10.08 -10.86
CA TYR A 266 7.80 10.11 -10.95
C TYR A 266 8.28 10.89 -12.18
N ARG A 267 7.37 11.55 -12.89
CA ARG A 267 7.61 12.29 -14.13
C ARG A 267 7.64 13.79 -13.85
N SER A 268 7.97 14.56 -14.88
CA SER A 268 8.15 16.02 -14.81
C SER A 268 6.89 16.83 -14.52
N ALA A 269 5.69 16.22 -14.49
CA ALA A 269 4.46 16.96 -14.18
C ALA A 269 4.33 17.26 -12.69
N GLU A 270 4.96 16.44 -11.82
CA GLU A 270 5.02 16.64 -10.37
C GLU A 270 3.65 16.92 -9.73
N LYS A 271 2.61 16.19 -10.18
CA LYS A 271 1.24 16.26 -9.66
C LYS A 271 0.79 14.92 -9.15
N ILE A 272 -0.09 14.90 -8.15
CA ILE A 272 -0.81 13.67 -7.80
C ILE A 272 -1.78 13.38 -8.94
N TRP A 273 -1.78 12.16 -9.45
CA TRP A 273 -2.72 11.72 -10.49
C TRP A 273 -3.87 10.93 -9.88
N SER A 274 -5.08 11.16 -10.39
CA SER A 274 -6.26 10.42 -10.00
C SER A 274 -6.86 9.65 -11.17
N THR A 275 -7.54 8.57 -10.86
CA THR A 275 -8.40 7.82 -11.78
C THR A 275 -9.53 7.18 -11.00
N GLU A 276 -10.64 6.95 -11.69
CA GLU A 276 -11.88 6.48 -11.10
C GLU A 276 -12.32 5.16 -11.74
N THR A 277 -13.01 4.35 -10.95
CA THR A 277 -13.71 3.16 -11.38
C THR A 277 -15.20 3.28 -11.01
N GLN A 278 -16.06 2.68 -11.84
CA GLN A 278 -17.51 2.59 -11.61
C GLN A 278 -17.99 1.13 -11.55
N ASP A 279 -17.04 0.18 -11.53
CA ASP A 279 -17.30 -1.26 -11.57
C ASP A 279 -16.37 -2.03 -10.63
N ALA A 280 -16.03 -1.42 -9.49
CA ALA A 280 -15.18 -1.97 -8.44
C ALA A 280 -13.79 -2.37 -8.93
N GLY A 281 -13.12 -1.49 -9.67
CA GLY A 281 -11.72 -1.65 -10.08
C GLY A 281 -11.50 -2.56 -11.29
N ARG A 282 -12.57 -2.95 -12.01
CA ARG A 282 -12.45 -3.77 -13.22
C ARG A 282 -12.01 -2.94 -14.43
N THR A 283 -12.58 -1.75 -14.56
CA THR A 283 -12.20 -0.75 -15.53
C THR A 283 -11.95 0.60 -14.86
N TRP A 284 -11.12 1.40 -15.52
CA TRP A 284 -10.61 2.67 -15.00
C TRP A 284 -10.76 3.74 -16.07
N LYS A 285 -11.23 4.93 -15.67
CA LYS A 285 -11.27 6.11 -16.53
C LYS A 285 -9.85 6.59 -16.86
N PRO A 286 -9.65 7.30 -17.99
CA PRO A 286 -8.40 7.99 -18.26
C PRO A 286 -8.00 8.90 -17.09
N SER A 287 -6.77 8.76 -16.64
CA SER A 287 -6.27 9.45 -15.45
C SER A 287 -6.06 10.92 -15.70
N GLN A 288 -6.27 11.72 -14.66
CA GLN A 288 -6.16 13.17 -14.70
C GLN A 288 -5.23 13.67 -13.59
N PRO A 289 -4.44 14.73 -13.81
CA PRO A 289 -3.70 15.38 -12.75
C PRO A 289 -4.65 16.14 -11.83
N THR A 290 -4.39 16.09 -10.52
CA THR A 290 -5.06 16.93 -9.52
C THR A 290 -4.36 18.29 -9.40
N SER A 291 -4.93 19.20 -8.61
CA SER A 291 -4.28 20.49 -8.28
C SER A 291 -3.06 20.31 -7.35
N LEU A 292 -2.97 19.19 -6.64
CA LEU A 292 -1.97 18.93 -5.60
C LEU A 292 -0.62 18.49 -6.18
N PRO A 293 0.52 18.99 -5.65
CA PRO A 293 1.86 18.59 -6.08
C PRO A 293 2.22 17.17 -5.66
N ASN A 294 3.19 16.57 -6.37
CA ASN A 294 3.83 15.31 -6.00
C ASN A 294 5.29 15.28 -6.45
N HIS A 295 6.21 15.48 -5.51
CA HIS A 295 7.66 15.42 -5.76
C HIS A 295 8.20 14.00 -5.55
N ASP A 296 7.70 13.05 -6.34
CA ASP A 296 8.09 11.64 -6.30
C ASP A 296 7.99 11.04 -4.88
N SER A 297 6.84 11.28 -4.22
CA SER A 297 6.54 10.75 -2.89
C SER A 297 5.21 9.99 -2.87
N GLY A 298 5.16 8.96 -2.03
CA GLY A 298 3.95 8.17 -1.85
C GLY A 298 2.83 9.01 -1.21
N VAL A 299 1.60 8.71 -1.57
CA VAL A 299 0.38 9.33 -1.01
C VAL A 299 -0.47 8.28 -0.30
N ALA A 300 -1.34 8.72 0.59
CA ALA A 300 -2.37 7.89 1.20
C ALA A 300 -3.69 8.64 1.23
N SER A 301 -4.78 7.94 0.96
CA SER A 301 -6.14 8.46 0.93
C SER A 301 -7.07 7.59 1.76
N LEU A 302 -8.07 8.22 2.39
CA LEU A 302 -9.19 7.54 3.02
C LEU A 302 -10.48 8.32 2.78
N ARG A 303 -11.61 7.67 3.04
CA ARG A 303 -12.93 8.31 3.05
C ARG A 303 -13.40 8.53 4.48
N LEU A 304 -13.76 9.78 4.80
CA LEU A 304 -14.31 10.16 6.10
C LEU A 304 -15.78 9.74 6.23
N ALA A 305 -16.27 9.72 7.47
CA ALA A 305 -17.69 9.45 7.76
C ALA A 305 -18.63 10.49 7.11
N SER A 306 -18.16 11.71 6.89
CA SER A 306 -18.89 12.76 6.13
C SER A 306 -18.99 12.45 4.62
N GLY A 307 -18.30 11.42 4.13
CA GLY A 307 -18.19 11.09 2.72
C GLY A 307 -17.08 11.84 1.98
N ALA A 308 -16.48 12.86 2.60
CA ALA A 308 -15.34 13.59 2.06
C ALA A 308 -14.08 12.70 2.00
N LEU A 309 -13.18 13.02 1.08
CA LEU A 309 -11.88 12.35 0.94
C LEU A 309 -10.80 13.12 1.67
N LEU A 310 -10.00 12.40 2.45
CA LEU A 310 -8.81 12.92 3.11
C LEU A 310 -7.57 12.36 2.41
N LEU A 311 -6.60 13.21 2.11
CA LEU A 311 -5.34 12.85 1.46
C LEU A 311 -4.16 13.33 2.28
N ALA A 312 -3.23 12.42 2.57
CA ALA A 312 -1.92 12.73 3.12
C ALA A 312 -0.89 12.71 1.99
N PHE A 313 -0.15 13.82 1.84
CA PHE A 313 0.78 14.02 0.74
C PHE A 313 1.88 15.02 1.11
N ASN A 314 2.96 15.04 0.33
CA ASN A 314 4.02 16.04 0.46
C ASN A 314 3.71 17.27 -0.38
N ASP A 315 3.67 18.44 0.27
CA ASP A 315 3.27 19.73 -0.34
C ASP A 315 4.42 20.76 -0.39
N GLY A 316 5.65 20.32 -0.09
CA GLY A 316 6.85 21.15 -0.20
C GLY A 316 7.18 21.47 -1.66
N GLY A 317 7.93 22.54 -1.91
CA GLY A 317 8.20 23.01 -3.28
C GLY A 317 9.17 22.15 -4.10
N THR A 318 10.07 21.39 -3.44
CA THR A 318 11.05 20.50 -4.09
C THR A 318 11.48 19.30 -3.23
N ALA A 319 10.94 19.14 -2.02
CA ALA A 319 11.40 18.16 -1.04
C ALA A 319 10.24 17.46 -0.31
N ARG A 320 10.58 16.41 0.45
CA ARG A 320 9.69 15.72 1.42
C ARG A 320 9.73 16.41 2.79
N ASP A 321 9.98 17.71 2.77
CA ASP A 321 10.19 18.57 3.94
C ASP A 321 8.89 18.98 4.62
N GLN A 322 7.76 18.73 3.98
CA GLN A 322 6.44 19.01 4.50
C GLN A 322 5.45 17.88 4.19
N LEU A 323 4.82 17.31 5.22
CA LEU A 323 3.70 16.38 5.12
C LEU A 323 2.41 17.10 5.51
N ARG A 324 1.41 17.11 4.63
CA ARG A 324 0.13 17.81 4.83
C ARG A 324 -1.07 16.90 4.64
N LEU A 325 -2.19 17.36 5.18
CA LEU A 325 -3.53 16.86 4.90
C LEU A 325 -4.29 17.81 3.98
N ALA A 326 -4.97 17.25 2.98
CA ALA A 326 -5.96 17.96 2.18
C ALA A 326 -7.29 17.21 2.16
N LEU A 327 -8.37 17.97 2.08
CA LEU A 327 -9.75 17.52 2.06
C LEU A 327 -10.37 17.78 0.69
N SER A 328 -11.15 16.83 0.19
CA SER A 328 -12.00 17.00 -0.98
C SER A 328 -13.44 16.60 -0.67
N LYS A 329 -14.38 17.50 -0.99
CA LYS A 329 -15.83 17.29 -0.79
C LYS A 329 -16.54 16.84 -2.07
N ASP A 330 -15.80 16.73 -3.17
CA ASP A 330 -16.29 16.43 -4.53
C ASP A 330 -15.49 15.27 -5.17
N GLN A 331 -15.26 14.20 -4.39
CA GLN A 331 -14.64 12.95 -4.86
C GLN A 331 -13.21 13.10 -5.44
N GLY A 332 -12.49 14.14 -5.04
CA GLY A 332 -11.10 14.37 -5.43
C GLY A 332 -10.92 15.34 -6.59
N HIS A 333 -11.98 16.01 -7.05
CA HIS A 333 -11.89 17.02 -8.11
C HIS A 333 -11.27 18.34 -7.61
N THR A 334 -11.65 18.81 -6.43
CA THR A 334 -11.07 19.99 -5.77
C THR A 334 -10.52 19.64 -4.40
N TRP A 335 -9.48 20.37 -3.97
CA TRP A 335 -8.74 20.09 -2.75
C TRP A 335 -8.47 21.34 -1.94
N GLN A 336 -8.76 21.26 -0.64
CA GLN A 336 -8.44 22.28 0.36
C GLN A 336 -7.38 21.71 1.30
N ARG A 337 -6.27 22.43 1.49
CA ARG A 337 -5.26 22.06 2.51
C ARG A 337 -5.83 22.41 3.88
N ILE A 338 -5.82 21.45 4.80
CA ILE A 338 -6.44 21.64 6.12
C ILE A 338 -5.41 21.63 7.26
N ALA A 339 -4.33 20.85 7.15
CA ALA A 339 -3.36 20.74 8.23
C ALA A 339 -1.94 20.43 7.72
N THR A 340 -0.93 20.86 8.47
CA THR A 340 0.45 20.42 8.31
C THR A 340 0.77 19.46 9.45
N ILE A 341 1.12 18.21 9.12
CA ILE A 341 1.42 17.16 10.10
C ILE A 341 2.87 17.23 10.54
N ALA A 342 3.78 17.42 9.59
CA ALA A 342 5.20 17.56 9.86
C ALA A 342 5.82 18.56 8.89
N GLN A 343 6.71 19.41 9.39
CA GLN A 343 7.46 20.34 8.56
C GLN A 343 8.81 20.67 9.18
N GLU A 344 9.86 20.60 8.37
CA GLU A 344 11.22 20.99 8.75
C GLU A 344 12.02 21.24 7.46
N PRO A 345 12.77 22.35 7.35
CA PRO A 345 13.63 22.58 6.19
C PRO A 345 14.56 21.39 5.92
N ASN A 346 14.55 20.86 4.68
CA ASN A 346 15.29 19.65 4.29
C ASN A 346 14.90 18.37 5.08
N GLY A 347 13.73 18.38 5.71
CA GLY A 347 13.15 17.19 6.34
C GLY A 347 12.79 16.11 5.32
N ASP A 348 12.60 14.89 5.81
CA ASP A 348 12.13 13.75 5.01
C ASP A 348 10.99 13.06 5.74
N PHE A 349 9.77 13.57 5.57
CA PHE A 349 8.53 13.00 6.10
C PHE A 349 7.79 12.34 4.95
N CYS A 350 7.75 11.02 4.92
CA CYS A 350 7.29 10.35 3.71
C CYS A 350 6.58 9.03 3.97
N TYR A 351 6.00 8.49 2.90
CA TYR A 351 5.25 7.23 2.90
C TYR A 351 4.13 7.24 3.96
N PRO A 352 3.21 8.22 3.90
CA PRO A 352 2.04 8.22 4.77
C PRO A 352 1.22 6.95 4.54
N TYR A 353 0.60 6.42 5.58
CA TYR A 353 -0.32 5.29 5.52
C TYR A 353 -1.51 5.61 6.42
N PHE A 354 -2.71 5.45 5.88
CA PHE A 354 -3.93 5.66 6.64
C PHE A 354 -4.56 4.34 7.06
N PHE A 355 -5.09 4.33 8.27
CA PHE A 355 -5.97 3.31 8.80
C PHE A 355 -7.12 4.00 9.57
N LYS A 356 -8.32 3.42 9.51
CA LYS A 356 -9.47 3.87 10.29
C LYS A 356 -9.92 2.71 11.15
N SER A 357 -9.91 2.89 12.47
CA SER A 357 -10.35 1.90 13.45
C SER A 357 -11.87 1.83 13.57
N HIS A 358 -12.36 0.78 14.23
CA HIS A 358 -13.79 0.54 14.44
C HIS A 358 -14.46 1.61 15.29
N ASP A 359 -13.73 2.24 16.21
CA ASP A 359 -14.21 3.37 17.02
C ASP A 359 -14.30 4.69 16.24
N GLY A 360 -13.90 4.70 14.97
CA GLY A 360 -13.98 5.86 14.09
C GLY A 360 -12.75 6.77 14.11
N LEU A 361 -11.73 6.46 14.93
CA LEU A 361 -10.47 7.19 14.91
C LEU A 361 -9.71 6.97 13.59
N ILE A 362 -8.95 8.00 13.22
CA ILE A 362 -8.11 8.02 12.03
C ILE A 362 -6.67 7.96 12.48
N HIS A 363 -5.97 6.93 12.00
CA HIS A 363 -4.57 6.68 12.26
C HIS A 363 -3.75 7.00 11.00
N LEU A 364 -2.75 7.86 11.16
CA LEU A 364 -1.77 8.19 10.14
C LEU A 364 -0.40 7.71 10.60
N LEU A 365 0.17 6.76 9.87
CA LEU A 365 1.58 6.41 10.00
C LEU A 365 2.41 7.12 8.95
N TYR A 366 3.63 7.52 9.29
CA TYR A 366 4.60 7.98 8.30
C TYR A 366 6.03 7.76 8.78
N SER A 367 6.95 7.69 7.81
CA SER A 367 8.38 7.60 8.08
C SER A 367 8.93 8.99 8.37
N TRP A 368 9.38 9.22 9.60
CA TRP A 368 9.98 10.47 10.02
C TRP A 368 11.48 10.40 9.87
N LYS A 369 12.02 11.19 8.93
CA LYS A 369 13.43 11.22 8.52
C LYS A 369 14.00 9.85 8.13
N ARG A 370 13.10 8.90 7.80
CA ARG A 370 13.36 7.46 7.71
C ARG A 370 14.11 6.87 8.91
N ARG A 371 13.98 7.43 10.11
CA ARG A 371 14.62 6.93 11.34
C ARG A 371 13.63 6.30 12.29
N HIS A 372 12.42 6.85 12.34
CA HIS A 372 11.34 6.40 13.19
C HIS A 372 10.03 6.33 12.40
N ILE A 373 9.09 5.55 12.93
CA ILE A 373 7.72 5.53 12.48
C ILE A 373 6.89 6.36 13.46
N HIS A 374 6.34 7.46 12.96
CA HIS A 374 5.36 8.25 13.70
C HIS A 374 3.97 7.66 13.52
N HIS A 375 3.18 7.77 14.58
CA HIS A 375 1.78 7.42 14.65
C HIS A 375 0.99 8.64 15.14
N VAL A 376 0.19 9.19 14.25
CA VAL A 376 -0.71 10.29 14.55
C VAL A 376 -2.14 9.77 14.60
N VAL A 377 -2.88 10.08 15.65
CA VAL A 377 -4.28 9.72 15.82
C VAL A 377 -5.12 10.98 15.90
N PHE A 378 -6.22 11.03 15.16
CA PHE A 378 -7.17 12.13 15.22
C PHE A 378 -8.60 11.66 14.87
N ASN A 379 -9.61 12.42 15.28
CA ASN A 379 -11.01 12.13 14.95
C ASN A 379 -11.59 13.08 13.89
N GLY A 380 -12.83 12.81 13.46
CA GLY A 380 -13.55 13.63 12.50
C GLY A 380 -13.74 15.08 12.97
N ALA A 381 -14.03 15.28 14.26
CA ALA A 381 -14.20 16.61 14.85
C ALA A 381 -12.92 17.47 14.72
N TRP A 382 -11.73 16.88 14.88
CA TRP A 382 -10.48 17.58 14.64
C TRP A 382 -10.31 17.98 13.17
N VAL A 383 -10.64 17.09 12.23
CA VAL A 383 -10.59 17.40 10.78
C VAL A 383 -11.52 18.57 10.44
N GLU A 384 -12.75 18.57 10.96
CA GLU A 384 -13.74 19.64 10.73
C GLU A 384 -13.28 20.98 11.33
N ALA A 385 -12.64 20.95 12.51
CA ALA A 385 -12.05 22.13 13.12
C ALA A 385 -10.94 22.73 12.24
N GLN A 386 -10.06 21.89 11.66
CA GLN A 386 -9.00 22.35 10.74
C GLN A 386 -9.58 22.94 9.43
N ASP A 387 -10.59 22.30 8.85
CA ASP A 387 -11.26 22.78 7.63
C ASP A 387 -11.95 24.15 7.84
N SER A 388 -12.59 24.32 8.99
CA SER A 388 -13.27 25.56 9.36
C SER A 388 -12.30 26.72 9.55
N GLN A 389 -11.16 26.49 10.21
CA GLN A 389 -10.12 27.50 10.41
C GLN A 389 -9.56 28.03 9.08
N MET A 390 -9.34 27.13 8.12
CA MET A 390 -8.86 27.51 6.78
C MET A 390 -9.91 28.26 5.96
N SER A 391 -11.19 27.95 6.13
CA SER A 391 -12.26 28.67 5.43
C SER A 391 -12.41 30.11 5.94
N CYS A 392 -12.20 30.34 7.24
CA CYS A 392 -12.19 31.68 7.83
C CYS A 392 -10.98 32.53 7.41
N SER A 393 -9.81 31.93 7.20
CA SER A 393 -8.60 32.67 6.80
C SER A 393 -8.61 33.15 5.33
N HIS A 394 -9.46 32.59 4.48
CA HIS A 394 -9.63 33.02 3.08
C HIS A 394 -10.78 34.01 2.87
N SER A 395 -11.56 34.32 3.91
CA SER A 395 -12.68 35.28 3.89
C SER A 395 -12.34 36.64 4.52
N GLN A 396 -11.08 36.81 4.97
CA GLN A 396 -10.47 38.08 5.37
C GLN A 396 -9.39 38.46 4.34
#